data_AF-A0A9X0WE95-F1
#
_entry.id   AF-A0A9X0WE95-F1
#
_cell.length_a   1.000
_cell.length_b   1.000
_cell.length_c   1.000
_cell.angle_alpha   90.00
_cell.angle_beta   90.00
_cell.angle_gamma   90.00
#
_symmetry.space_group_name_H-M   'P 1'
#
loop_
_entity.id
_entity.type
_entity.pdbx_description
1 polymer ?
#
loop_
_entity_poly.entity_id
_entity_poly.type
_entity_poly.pdbx_seq_one_letter_code
_entity_poly.pdbx_strand_id
1 'polypeptide(L)'
;MDEINNPHDVYFRESFTRREIAQDFLRQQLPAELLEVVDLDSLEISKDSYVSKELRASYSDLVYRLKWRVPDEADPAVPDQADPTVPERANPAAAVDLEDAAATLALHVYILFEHKSHPDYWVLLQLLRYIALQGDAYRKQHPEAKTLPPVYPLVLYHGQSRWRMPSEFHALIRPLPEALKP
;
A
#
# COMPACT_ATOMS: atom_id res chain seq x y z
N MET A 1 6.16 -37.96 -2.52
CA MET A 1 5.89 -36.61 -3.04
C MET A 1 4.82 -36.05 -2.17
N ASP A 2 5.14 -35.06 -1.34
CA ASP A 2 4.14 -34.42 -0.49
C ASP A 2 3.14 -33.69 -1.37
N GLU A 3 1.85 -33.89 -1.10
CA GLU A 3 0.75 -33.30 -1.83
C GLU A 3 0.78 -31.78 -1.56
N ILE A 4 1.18 -30.98 -2.56
CA ILE A 4 1.17 -29.51 -2.44
C ILE A 4 -0.28 -29.06 -2.45
N ASN A 5 -0.83 -28.79 -1.26
CA ASN A 5 -2.13 -28.15 -1.13
C ASN A 5 -2.00 -26.69 -1.61
N ASN A 6 -2.87 -26.25 -2.53
CA ASN A 6 -2.88 -24.91 -3.13
C ASN A 6 -1.60 -24.50 -3.91
N PRO A 7 -1.29 -25.19 -5.03
CA PRO A 7 -0.05 -24.96 -5.78
C PRO A 7 0.10 -23.55 -6.38
N HIS A 8 -1.02 -22.88 -6.70
CA HIS A 8 -0.99 -21.52 -7.23
C HIS A 8 -0.54 -20.51 -6.17
N ASP A 9 -1.00 -20.66 -4.92
CA ASP A 9 -0.56 -19.82 -3.80
C ASP A 9 0.92 -20.04 -3.49
N VAL A 10 1.36 -21.30 -3.46
CA VAL A 10 2.78 -21.62 -3.28
C VAL A 10 3.64 -21.00 -4.39
N TYR A 11 3.24 -21.15 -5.65
CA TYR A 11 3.94 -20.53 -6.78
C TYR A 11 4.02 -19.01 -6.64
N PHE A 12 2.91 -18.35 -6.29
CA PHE A 12 2.87 -16.91 -6.08
C PHE A 12 3.85 -16.50 -4.97
N ARG A 13 3.80 -17.14 -3.79
CA ARG A 13 4.67 -16.79 -2.65
C ARG A 13 6.14 -16.97 -2.97
N GLU A 14 6.50 -18.12 -3.54
CA GLU A 14 7.89 -18.44 -3.87
C GLU A 14 8.44 -17.50 -4.97
N SER A 15 7.61 -17.16 -5.96
CA SER A 15 8.01 -16.27 -7.04
C SER A 15 8.10 -14.82 -6.58
N PHE A 16 7.06 -14.31 -5.95
CA PHE A 16 6.95 -12.89 -5.60
C PHE A 16 7.69 -12.52 -4.32
N THR A 17 8.15 -13.47 -3.50
CA THR A 17 9.15 -13.18 -2.45
C THR A 17 10.51 -12.84 -3.05
N ARG A 18 10.80 -13.29 -4.27
CA ARG A 18 12.04 -12.96 -4.98
C ARG A 18 11.93 -11.55 -5.57
N ARG A 19 12.68 -10.63 -4.99
CA ARG A 19 12.70 -9.21 -5.37
C ARG A 19 12.83 -8.98 -6.88
N GLU A 20 13.73 -9.70 -7.55
CA GLU A 20 13.96 -9.56 -9.00
C GLU A 20 12.69 -9.85 -9.82
N ILE A 21 11.97 -10.92 -9.47
CA ILE A 21 10.71 -11.31 -10.13
C ILE A 21 9.65 -10.23 -9.88
N ALA A 22 9.51 -9.76 -8.64
CA ALA A 22 8.57 -8.72 -8.30
C ALA A 22 8.89 -7.39 -9.02
N GLN A 23 10.16 -7.00 -9.09
CA GLN A 23 10.61 -5.81 -9.81
C GLN A 23 10.28 -5.90 -11.31
N ASP A 24 10.59 -7.02 -11.96
CA ASP A 24 10.31 -7.21 -13.39
C ASP A 24 8.81 -7.25 -13.67
N PHE A 25 8.03 -7.90 -12.81
CA PHE A 25 6.58 -7.89 -12.90
C PHE A 25 6.02 -6.46 -12.79
N LEU A 26 6.44 -5.70 -11.76
CA LEU A 26 5.98 -4.33 -11.56
C LEU A 26 6.39 -3.41 -12.70
N ARG A 27 7.60 -3.57 -13.24
CA ARG A 27 8.08 -2.81 -14.41
C ARG A 27 7.20 -3.03 -15.64
N GLN A 28 6.57 -4.19 -15.79
CA GLN A 28 5.72 -4.51 -16.94
C GLN A 28 4.25 -4.15 -16.72
N GLN A 29 3.76 -4.21 -15.48
CA GLN A 29 2.34 -4.10 -15.17
C GLN A 29 1.92 -2.76 -14.56
N LEU A 30 2.85 -2.02 -13.95
CA LEU A 30 2.51 -0.70 -13.41
C LEU A 30 2.34 0.32 -14.56
N PRO A 31 1.38 1.25 -14.44
CA PRO A 31 1.27 2.38 -15.36
C PRO A 31 2.56 3.21 -15.41
N ALA A 32 2.84 3.83 -16.56
CA ALA A 32 4.05 4.61 -16.78
C ALA A 32 4.19 5.75 -15.75
N GLU A 33 3.07 6.38 -15.43
CA GLU A 33 2.98 7.48 -14.46
C GLU A 33 3.44 7.05 -13.07
N LEU A 34 3.18 5.80 -12.67
CA LEU A 34 3.64 5.27 -11.39
C LEU A 34 5.13 4.90 -11.45
N LEU A 35 5.60 4.35 -12.57
CA LEU A 35 7.02 3.98 -12.76
C LEU A 35 7.96 5.19 -12.74
N GLU A 36 7.47 6.35 -13.19
CA GLU A 36 8.23 7.61 -13.14
C GLU A 36 8.48 8.07 -11.71
N VAL A 37 7.51 7.90 -10.81
CA VAL A 37 7.56 8.43 -9.45
C VAL A 37 8.05 7.44 -8.40
N VAL A 38 8.32 6.17 -8.73
CA VAL A 38 8.75 5.18 -7.74
C VAL A 38 10.11 4.56 -8.06
N ASP A 39 10.92 4.33 -7.02
CA ASP A 39 12.20 3.64 -7.16
C ASP A 39 12.07 2.12 -7.00
N LEU A 40 11.90 1.42 -8.12
CA LEU A 40 11.85 -0.06 -8.11
C LEU A 40 13.14 -0.68 -7.56
N ASP A 41 14.29 0.00 -7.60
CA ASP A 41 15.55 -0.50 -7.04
C ASP A 41 15.65 -0.31 -5.52
N SER A 42 14.60 0.18 -4.88
CA SER A 42 14.44 0.20 -3.43
C SER A 42 13.38 -0.78 -2.92
N LEU A 43 12.89 -1.68 -3.80
CA LEU A 43 11.83 -2.63 -3.48
C LEU A 43 12.23 -3.55 -2.31
N GLU A 44 11.48 -3.48 -1.21
CA GLU A 44 11.71 -4.24 0.01
C GLU A 44 10.42 -4.86 0.52
N ILE A 45 10.46 -6.14 0.93
CA ILE A 45 9.31 -6.76 1.57
C ILE A 45 9.07 -6.07 2.90
N SER A 46 7.88 -5.51 3.05
CA SER A 46 7.43 -4.89 4.28
C SER A 46 7.08 -5.99 5.28
N LYS A 47 8.01 -6.32 6.18
CA LYS A 47 7.78 -7.21 7.32
C LYS A 47 6.87 -6.57 8.38
N ASP A 48 6.66 -5.27 8.23
CA ASP A 48 5.59 -4.46 8.81
C ASP A 48 4.20 -4.83 8.26
N SER A 49 4.00 -6.08 7.82
CA SER A 49 2.68 -6.63 7.58
C SER A 49 1.96 -6.69 8.92
N TYR A 50 1.45 -5.53 9.36
CA TYR A 50 0.65 -5.29 10.56
C TYR A 50 -0.75 -5.81 10.31
N VAL A 51 -0.75 -7.09 10.04
CA VAL A 51 -1.88 -7.95 9.92
C VAL A 51 -2.07 -8.40 11.36
N SER A 52 -3.01 -7.76 12.07
CA SER A 52 -3.41 -8.16 13.42
C SER A 52 -3.69 -9.67 13.44
N LYS A 53 -3.72 -10.31 14.61
CA LYS A 53 -4.09 -11.74 14.69
C LYS A 53 -5.41 -12.06 13.96
N GLU A 54 -6.35 -11.11 13.85
CA GLU A 54 -7.59 -11.26 13.06
C GLU A 54 -7.36 -11.22 11.55
N LEU A 55 -6.40 -10.41 11.09
CA LEU A 55 -6.07 -10.32 9.67
C LEU A 55 -5.13 -11.45 9.23
N ARG A 56 -4.39 -12.09 10.15
CA ARG A 56 -3.55 -13.26 9.82
C ARG A 56 -4.40 -14.47 9.46
N ALA A 57 -5.64 -14.50 9.91
CA ALA A 57 -6.64 -15.47 9.49
C ALA A 57 -7.18 -15.21 8.07
N SER A 58 -6.89 -14.03 7.49
CA SER A 58 -7.25 -13.66 6.13
C SER A 58 -6.03 -13.11 5.37
N TYR A 59 -5.22 -14.03 4.83
CA TYR A 59 -4.47 -13.94 3.57
C TYR A 59 -4.01 -12.55 3.08
N SER A 60 -3.09 -11.84 3.74
CA SER A 60 -2.32 -10.81 2.99
C SER A 60 -1.16 -11.49 2.29
N ASP A 61 -1.31 -11.75 1.00
CA ASP A 61 -0.28 -12.35 0.17
C ASP A 61 0.69 -11.25 -0.32
N LEU A 62 1.59 -10.82 0.58
CA LEU A 62 2.77 -9.97 0.33
C LEU A 62 2.53 -8.45 0.18
N VAL A 63 3.25 -7.67 0.99
CA VAL A 63 3.33 -6.21 0.87
C VAL A 63 4.78 -5.80 0.60
N TYR A 64 4.97 -5.03 -0.45
CA TYR A 64 6.23 -4.37 -0.76
C TYR A 64 6.18 -2.89 -0.36
N ARG A 65 7.30 -2.36 0.11
CA ARG A 65 7.54 -0.91 0.19
C ARG A 65 8.64 -0.54 -0.80
N LEU A 66 8.57 0.67 -1.33
CA LEU A 66 9.58 1.25 -2.19
C LEU A 66 9.60 2.78 -2.01
N LYS A 67 10.76 3.39 -2.19
CA LYS A 67 10.95 4.83 -2.10
C LYS A 67 10.21 5.53 -3.23
N TRP A 68 9.56 6.62 -2.88
CA TRP A 68 9.03 7.60 -3.82
C TRP A 68 10.21 8.44 -4.32
N ARG A 69 10.39 8.50 -5.64
CA ARG A 69 11.18 9.52 -6.32
C ARG A 69 10.39 10.81 -6.27
N VAL A 70 10.47 11.52 -5.15
CA VAL A 70 9.82 12.82 -4.98
C VAL A 70 10.30 13.72 -6.14
N PRO A 71 9.43 14.16 -7.07
CA PRO A 71 9.81 15.23 -7.98
C PRO A 71 10.12 16.47 -7.14
N ASP A 72 11.12 17.28 -7.51
CA ASP A 72 11.56 18.48 -6.78
C ASP A 72 10.42 19.48 -6.39
N GLU A 73 9.21 19.29 -6.92
CA GLU A 73 8.01 20.11 -6.67
C GLU A 73 6.86 19.41 -5.91
N ALA A 74 7.01 18.19 -5.40
CA ALA A 74 5.97 17.65 -4.52
C ALA A 74 6.02 18.40 -3.19
N ASP A 75 5.07 19.32 -3.02
CA ASP A 75 4.87 20.15 -1.85
C ASP A 75 5.13 19.36 -0.54
N PRO A 76 6.26 19.58 0.15
CA PRO A 76 6.63 18.80 1.34
C PRO A 76 5.74 19.08 2.55
N ALA A 77 4.76 19.98 2.41
CA ALA A 77 3.71 20.19 3.36
C ALA A 77 2.49 20.68 2.58
N VAL A 78 1.36 19.96 2.57
CA VAL A 78 0.10 20.70 2.40
C VAL A 78 0.03 21.63 3.62
N PRO A 79 0.27 22.95 3.49
CA PRO A 79 0.27 23.83 4.63
C PRO A 79 -1.19 24.09 4.95
N ASP A 80 -1.59 23.61 6.11
CA ASP A 80 -2.55 24.23 7.02
C ASP A 80 -3.61 25.13 6.34
N GLN A 81 -4.83 24.61 6.20
CA GLN A 81 -6.00 25.48 6.37
C GLN A 81 -6.06 25.85 7.85
N ALA A 82 -5.24 26.82 8.24
CA ALA A 82 -5.11 27.32 9.60
C ALA A 82 -6.46 27.86 10.10
N ASP A 83 -6.95 27.30 11.20
CA ASP A 83 -7.93 27.95 12.08
C ASP A 83 -7.22 29.14 12.79
N PRO A 84 -7.69 30.38 12.64
CA PRO A 84 -6.96 31.58 13.04
C PRO A 84 -6.95 31.88 14.55
N THR A 85 -7.19 30.92 15.45
CA THR A 85 -7.53 31.24 16.86
C THR A 85 -6.59 30.73 17.96
N VAL A 86 -5.37 30.24 17.67
CA VAL A 86 -4.43 29.86 18.75
C VAL A 86 -3.12 30.66 18.69
N PRO A 87 -2.75 31.42 19.74
CA PRO A 87 -1.60 32.30 19.71
C PRO A 87 -0.29 31.55 19.95
N GLU A 88 0.69 31.85 19.12
CA GLU A 88 2.09 31.43 19.18
C GLU A 88 2.82 32.02 20.40
N ARG A 89 3.49 31.17 21.22
CA ARG A 89 4.72 31.53 21.99
C ARG A 89 5.63 30.32 22.31
N ALA A 90 6.77 30.29 21.60
CA ALA A 90 8.17 29.98 21.97
C ALA A 90 8.57 28.87 22.98
N ASN A 91 9.55 28.04 22.57
CA ASN A 91 10.80 27.83 23.32
C ASN A 91 11.99 27.43 22.39
N PRO A 92 13.13 28.18 22.37
CA PRO A 92 14.30 27.90 21.53
C PRO A 92 15.42 27.18 22.30
N ALA A 93 15.16 25.99 22.84
CA ALA A 93 16.17 25.24 23.60
C ALA A 93 15.94 23.72 23.55
N ALA A 94 16.38 23.09 22.46
CA ALA A 94 16.77 21.68 22.42
C ALA A 94 17.61 21.48 21.16
N ALA A 95 18.84 22.01 21.17
CA ALA A 95 19.88 21.57 20.27
C ALA A 95 20.21 20.11 20.66
N VAL A 96 19.60 19.17 19.94
CA VAL A 96 19.90 17.75 20.01
C VAL A 96 20.36 17.38 18.61
N ASP A 97 21.66 17.11 18.51
CA ASP A 97 22.37 16.34 17.49
C ASP A 97 21.79 16.40 16.07
N LEU A 98 22.33 17.32 15.27
CA LEU A 98 22.03 17.61 13.87
C LEU A 98 22.32 16.43 12.90
N GLU A 99 22.65 15.24 13.39
CA GLU A 99 22.84 14.03 12.59
C GLU A 99 21.61 13.11 12.59
N ASP A 100 20.71 13.22 13.57
CA ASP A 100 19.46 12.43 13.65
C ASP A 100 18.22 13.17 13.08
N ALA A 101 18.33 14.46 12.80
CA ALA A 101 17.25 15.29 12.21
C ALA A 101 17.10 15.13 10.68
N ALA A 102 17.97 14.35 10.05
CA ALA A 102 17.97 14.04 8.63
C ALA A 102 17.46 12.62 8.33
N ALA A 103 16.59 12.07 9.20
CA ALA A 103 15.59 11.10 8.77
C ALA A 103 14.65 11.81 7.79
N THR A 104 15.18 12.09 6.59
CA THR A 104 14.44 12.44 5.39
C THR A 104 13.20 11.57 5.43
N LEU A 105 12.02 12.19 5.44
CA LEU A 105 10.76 11.52 5.16
C LEU A 105 10.98 10.74 3.86
N ALA A 106 11.47 9.51 3.97
CA ALA A 106 11.58 8.60 2.87
C ALA A 106 10.12 8.25 2.62
N LEU A 107 9.50 9.06 1.76
CA LEU A 107 8.14 8.87 1.32
C LEU A 107 8.15 7.49 0.66
N HIS A 108 7.50 6.52 1.28
CA HIS A 108 7.39 5.18 0.73
C HIS A 108 6.02 5.02 0.11
N VAL A 109 5.98 4.40 -1.05
CA VAL A 109 4.77 3.80 -1.62
C VAL A 109 4.73 2.35 -1.16
N TYR A 110 3.54 1.82 -0.90
CA TYR A 110 3.34 0.41 -0.60
C TYR A 110 2.60 -0.26 -1.74
N ILE A 111 3.09 -1.39 -2.21
CA ILE A 111 2.39 -2.26 -3.17
C ILE A 111 1.81 -3.44 -2.39
N LEU A 112 0.49 -3.50 -2.35
CA LEU A 112 -0.24 -4.60 -1.72
C LEU A 112 -0.58 -5.64 -2.78
N PHE A 113 0.05 -6.80 -2.74
CA PHE A 113 -0.33 -7.92 -3.59
C PHE A 113 -1.46 -8.72 -2.95
N GLU A 114 -2.39 -9.16 -3.78
CA GLU A 114 -3.44 -10.11 -3.45
C GLU A 114 -3.48 -11.18 -4.53
N HIS A 115 -3.27 -12.44 -4.16
CA HIS A 115 -3.31 -13.54 -5.11
C HIS A 115 -4.67 -14.25 -5.06
N LYS A 116 -5.24 -14.52 -6.24
CA LYS A 116 -6.49 -15.29 -6.37
C LYS A 116 -6.32 -16.40 -7.39
N SER A 117 -6.65 -17.63 -6.99
CA SER A 117 -6.78 -18.78 -7.92
C SER A 117 -8.19 -18.89 -8.53
N HIS A 118 -9.17 -18.20 -7.96
CA HIS A 118 -10.56 -18.19 -8.40
C HIS A 118 -11.12 -16.76 -8.41
N PRO A 119 -12.04 -16.41 -9.32
CA PRO A 119 -12.69 -15.11 -9.31
C PRO A 119 -13.41 -14.89 -7.97
N ASP A 120 -13.08 -13.80 -7.29
CA ASP A 120 -13.66 -13.43 -6.00
C ASP A 120 -14.40 -12.10 -6.13
N TYR A 121 -15.72 -12.15 -5.98
CA TYR A 121 -16.58 -10.98 -6.12
C TYR A 121 -16.30 -9.92 -5.05
N TRP A 122 -15.82 -10.33 -3.87
CA TRP A 122 -15.61 -9.45 -2.73
C TRP A 122 -14.16 -8.98 -2.57
N VAL A 123 -13.29 -9.27 -3.55
CA VAL A 123 -11.86 -8.93 -3.46
C VAL A 123 -11.61 -7.45 -3.23
N LEU A 124 -12.43 -6.55 -3.80
CA LEU A 124 -12.24 -5.10 -3.59
C LEU A 124 -12.57 -4.68 -2.14
N LEU A 125 -13.53 -5.34 -1.49
CA LEU A 125 -13.81 -5.12 -0.06
C LEU A 125 -12.68 -5.65 0.82
N GLN A 126 -12.09 -6.78 0.44
CA GLN A 126 -10.92 -7.34 1.10
C GLN A 126 -9.71 -6.39 0.99
N LEU A 127 -9.42 -5.86 -0.20
CA LEU A 127 -8.34 -4.89 -0.42
C LEU A 127 -8.56 -3.62 0.40
N LEU A 128 -9.79 -3.08 0.40
CA LEU A 128 -10.12 -1.89 1.21
C LEU A 128 -9.87 -2.14 2.70
N ARG A 129 -10.26 -3.32 3.22
CA ARG A 129 -10.00 -3.71 4.61
C ARG A 129 -8.50 -3.76 4.90
N TYR A 130 -7.69 -4.27 3.98
CA TYR A 130 -6.23 -4.33 4.16
C TYR A 130 -5.60 -2.95 4.20
N ILE A 131 -5.99 -2.06 3.27
CA ILE A 131 -5.52 -0.68 3.25
C ILE A 131 -5.90 0.04 4.55
N ALA A 132 -7.14 -0.11 5.02
CA ALA A 132 -7.60 0.52 6.26
C ALA A 132 -6.80 0.02 7.48
N LEU A 133 -6.57 -1.29 7.59
CA LEU A 133 -5.83 -1.87 8.71
C LEU A 133 -4.35 -1.51 8.70
N GLN A 134 -3.75 -1.45 7.51
CA GLN A 134 -2.39 -0.96 7.35
C GLN A 134 -2.29 0.51 7.77
N GLY A 135 -3.24 1.35 7.36
CA GLY A 135 -3.30 2.76 7.76
C GLY A 135 -3.46 2.93 9.27
N ASP A 136 -4.34 2.16 9.90
CA ASP A 136 -4.52 2.16 11.35
C ASP A 136 -3.25 1.73 12.09
N ALA A 137 -2.54 0.73 11.58
CA ALA A 137 -1.26 0.29 12.15
C ALA A 137 -0.17 1.35 12.01
N TYR A 138 -0.06 1.97 10.83
CA TYR A 138 0.88 3.04 10.55
C TYR A 138 0.67 4.22 11.51
N ARG A 139 -0.57 4.72 11.65
CA ARG A 139 -0.90 5.82 12.57
C ARG A 139 -0.53 5.52 14.03
N LYS A 140 -0.65 4.26 14.46
CA LYS A 140 -0.30 3.86 15.84
C LYS A 140 1.21 3.89 16.08
N GLN A 141 2.01 3.62 15.06
CA GLN A 141 3.48 3.61 15.15
C GLN A 141 4.10 4.99 14.91
N HIS A 142 3.40 5.82 14.15
CA HIS A 142 3.77 7.18 13.80
C HIS A 142 2.71 8.14 14.34
N PRO A 143 2.59 8.32 15.67
CA PRO A 143 1.56 9.18 16.27
C PRO A 143 1.67 10.65 15.85
N GLU A 144 2.84 11.08 15.41
CA GLU A 144 3.11 12.40 14.83
C GLU A 144 2.75 12.52 13.36
N ALA A 145 2.54 11.41 12.63
CA ALA A 145 2.20 11.44 11.22
C ALA A 145 0.80 12.04 11.01
N LYS A 146 0.72 13.05 10.14
CA LYS A 146 -0.54 13.71 9.77
C LYS A 146 -1.20 13.07 8.54
N THR A 147 -0.48 12.21 7.82
CA THR A 147 -0.91 11.60 6.57
C THR A 147 -0.56 10.11 6.57
N LEU A 148 -1.28 9.33 5.74
CA LEU A 148 -0.96 7.92 5.50
C LEU A 148 -0.06 7.80 4.26
N PRO A 149 0.84 6.81 4.22
CA PRO A 149 1.56 6.50 3.00
C PRO A 149 0.59 5.94 1.93
N PRO A 150 0.81 6.23 0.65
CA PRO A 150 -0.01 5.66 -0.41
C PRO A 150 0.16 4.14 -0.50
N VAL A 151 -0.97 3.44 -0.67
CA VAL A 151 -1.01 2.00 -0.91
C VAL A 151 -1.62 1.75 -2.29
N TYR A 152 -0.90 1.04 -3.14
CA TYR A 152 -1.33 0.64 -4.47
C TYR A 152 -1.68 -0.85 -4.47
N PRO A 153 -2.97 -1.23 -4.45
CA PRO A 153 -3.37 -2.63 -4.44
C PRO A 153 -3.29 -3.26 -5.84
N LEU A 154 -2.78 -4.49 -5.90
CA LEU A 154 -2.67 -5.32 -7.10
C LEU A 154 -3.28 -6.69 -6.85
N VAL A 155 -4.19 -7.12 -7.73
CA VAL A 155 -4.72 -8.49 -7.73
C VAL A 155 -4.02 -9.31 -8.81
N LEU A 156 -3.27 -10.33 -8.40
CA LEU A 156 -2.74 -11.34 -9.31
C LEU A 156 -3.72 -12.51 -9.39
N TYR A 157 -4.40 -12.60 -10.53
CA TYR A 157 -5.33 -13.68 -10.79
C TYR A 157 -4.69 -14.77 -11.66
N HIS A 158 -4.57 -15.98 -11.11
CA HIS A 158 -4.09 -17.17 -11.80
C HIS A 158 -5.13 -18.28 -11.69
N GLY A 159 -6.20 -18.19 -12.48
CA GLY A 159 -7.26 -19.20 -12.50
C GLY A 159 -7.67 -19.60 -13.91
N GLN A 160 -8.42 -20.70 -14.00
CA GLN A 160 -8.84 -21.28 -15.28
C GLN A 160 -10.01 -20.51 -15.94
N SER A 161 -10.78 -19.77 -15.13
CA SER A 161 -11.93 -19.01 -15.61
C SER A 161 -11.52 -17.61 -16.05
N ARG A 162 -12.35 -16.95 -16.86
CA ARG A 162 -12.14 -15.52 -17.10
C ARG A 162 -12.49 -14.72 -15.84
N TRP A 163 -11.68 -13.71 -15.52
CA TRP A 163 -12.02 -12.72 -14.52
C TRP A 163 -13.25 -11.92 -14.99
N ARG A 164 -14.34 -11.96 -14.21
CA ARG A 164 -15.58 -11.21 -14.46
C ARG A 164 -16.01 -10.39 -13.24
N MET A 165 -15.13 -10.26 -12.25
CA MET A 165 -15.44 -9.55 -11.02
C MET A 165 -15.23 -8.05 -11.24
N PRO A 166 -15.90 -7.21 -10.44
CA PRO A 166 -15.72 -5.76 -10.51
C PRO A 166 -14.24 -5.34 -10.40
N SER A 167 -13.87 -4.31 -11.16
CA SER A 167 -12.55 -3.64 -11.09
C SER A 167 -12.59 -2.34 -10.29
N GLU A 168 -13.78 -1.87 -9.91
CA GLU A 168 -14.01 -0.63 -9.19
C GLU A 168 -14.92 -0.86 -8.00
N PHE A 169 -14.62 -0.23 -6.86
CA PHE A 169 -15.30 -0.52 -5.60
C PHE A 169 -16.80 -0.21 -5.66
N HIS A 170 -17.18 0.89 -6.30
CA HIS A 170 -18.58 1.34 -6.36
C HIS A 170 -19.48 0.35 -7.13
N ALA A 171 -18.92 -0.51 -7.99
CA ALA A 171 -19.69 -1.54 -8.70
C ALA A 171 -20.20 -2.67 -7.79
N LEU A 172 -19.70 -2.75 -6.54
CA LEU A 172 -20.24 -3.61 -5.48
C LEU A 172 -21.55 -3.08 -4.88
N ILE A 173 -21.86 -1.80 -5.06
CA ILE A 173 -23.03 -1.14 -4.47
C ILE A 173 -24.15 -1.16 -5.52
N ARG A 174 -25.25 -1.87 -5.25
CA ARG A 174 -26.39 -1.97 -6.18
C ARG A 174 -27.73 -1.89 -5.44
N PRO A 175 -28.69 -1.07 -5.93
CA PRO A 175 -28.49 -0.04 -6.95
C PRO A 175 -27.58 1.09 -6.43
N LEU A 176 -26.73 1.66 -7.30
CA LEU A 176 -25.94 2.86 -7.00
C LEU A 176 -26.71 4.07 -7.54
N PRO A 177 -27.24 4.96 -6.68
CA PRO A 177 -27.83 6.22 -7.14
C PRO A 177 -26.83 7.03 -7.98
N GLU A 178 -27.29 7.66 -9.07
CA GLU A 178 -26.44 8.51 -9.93
C GLU A 178 -25.69 9.59 -9.14
N ALA A 179 -26.35 10.18 -8.14
CA ALA A 179 -25.77 11.19 -7.27
C ALA A 179 -24.60 10.69 -6.40
N LEU A 180 -24.38 9.38 -6.33
CA LEU A 180 -23.31 8.73 -5.54
C LEU A 180 -22.23 8.08 -6.43
N LYS A 181 -22.26 8.30 -7.75
CA LYS A 181 -21.17 7.87 -8.63
C LYS A 181 -19.93 8.76 -8.39
N PRO A 182 -18.71 8.17 -8.33
CA PRO A 182 -17.47 8.91 -8.12
C PRO A 182 -17.05 9.73 -9.34
#